data_AF-G0M3U7-F1
#
_entry.id   AF-G0M3U7-F1
#
_cell.length_a   1.000
_cell.length_b   1.000
_cell.length_c   1.000
_cell.angle_alpha   90.00
_cell.angle_beta   90.00
_cell.angle_gamma   90.00
#
_symmetry.space_group_name_H-M   'P 1'
#
loop_
_entity.id
_entity.type
_entity.pdbx_description
1 polymer ?
#
loop_
_entity_poly.entity_id
_entity_poly.type
_entity_poly.pdbx_seq_one_letter_code
_entity_poly.pdbx_strand_id
1 'polypeptide(L)'
;MSQLTKAITRQLQRQYAEPVFKASNGTWYTGADILEDLALCETSLQQQNVHAGQAILLSPMQAMTIPSLLLASWQLGLTVTLTPPSPRLPELAPQVYAAMVYSPTQTTQLATQLDPSEISVLTLILNTAPNFAYLVHDHAQPLARHSQPDLILPASQLQFTQSQLLKLAEHGHPREQVADLYDFESGLLPCLTDLITATPITMQATKNAFLPN
;
A
#
# COMPACT_ATOMS: atom_id res chain seq x y z
N MET A 1 -14.18 7.86 3.88
CA MET A 1 -13.50 6.99 4.87
C MET A 1 -14.42 5.89 5.39
N SER A 2 -14.00 4.63 5.25
CA SER A 2 -14.67 3.43 5.78
C SER A 2 -14.51 3.28 7.30
N GLN A 3 -15.16 2.28 7.90
CA GLN A 3 -14.93 1.94 9.31
C GLN A 3 -13.52 1.41 9.57
N LEU A 4 -12.95 0.62 8.65
CA LEU A 4 -11.60 0.06 8.77
C LEU A 4 -10.54 1.17 8.86
N THR A 5 -10.52 2.06 7.87
CA THR A 5 -9.56 3.17 7.82
C THR A 5 -9.75 4.12 8.99
N LYS A 6 -11.01 4.39 9.41
CA LYS A 6 -11.29 5.15 10.62
C LYS A 6 -10.71 4.49 11.87
N ALA A 7 -10.85 3.18 12.05
CA ALA A 7 -10.36 2.47 13.23
C ALA A 7 -8.84 2.55 13.32
N ILE A 8 -8.14 2.24 12.23
CA ILE A 8 -6.67 2.26 12.15
C ILE A 8 -6.15 3.69 12.35
N THR A 9 -6.67 4.69 11.62
CA THR A 9 -6.22 6.08 11.77
C THR A 9 -6.44 6.59 13.20
N ARG A 10 -7.54 6.22 13.86
CA ARG A 10 -7.78 6.61 15.26
C ARG A 10 -6.76 5.99 16.21
N GLN A 11 -6.31 4.76 15.95
CA GLN A 11 -5.26 4.15 16.76
C GLN A 11 -3.90 4.80 16.54
N LEU A 12 -3.51 5.04 15.29
CA LEU A 12 -2.27 5.76 14.99
C LEU A 12 -2.24 7.15 15.67
N GLN A 13 -3.38 7.84 15.72
CA GLN A 13 -3.51 9.13 16.41
C GLN A 13 -3.38 8.99 17.94
N ARG A 14 -3.87 7.89 18.53
CA ARG A 14 -3.70 7.63 19.97
C ARG A 14 -2.26 7.23 20.31
N GLN A 15 -1.60 6.54 19.39
CA GLN A 15 -0.21 6.10 19.47
C GLN A 15 0.75 7.09 18.80
N TYR A 16 0.40 8.38 18.79
CA TYR A 16 1.10 9.37 17.97
C TYR A 16 2.62 9.36 18.18
N ALA A 17 3.09 9.33 19.43
CA ALA A 17 4.51 9.29 19.77
C ALA A 17 5.03 7.87 20.10
N GLU A 18 4.17 6.86 20.04
CA GLU A 18 4.50 5.49 20.44
C GLU A 18 4.98 4.67 19.24
N PRO A 19 5.90 3.71 19.44
CA PRO A 19 6.36 2.82 18.37
C PRO A 19 5.22 1.93 17.86
N VAL A 20 4.99 1.96 16.55
CA VAL A 20 3.96 1.15 15.86
C VAL A 20 4.59 0.09 14.98
N PHE A 21 5.61 0.44 14.19
CA PHE A 21 6.30 -0.50 13.32
C PHE A 21 7.79 -0.53 13.56
N LYS A 22 8.39 -1.72 13.52
CA LYS A 22 9.83 -1.92 13.42
C LYS A 22 10.18 -2.46 12.05
N ALA A 23 10.98 -1.73 11.28
CA ALA A 23 11.54 -2.24 10.03
C ALA A 23 12.58 -3.34 10.26
N SER A 24 12.85 -4.10 9.20
CA SER A 24 13.88 -5.14 9.17
C SER A 24 15.30 -4.64 9.48
N ASN A 25 15.58 -3.35 9.22
CA ASN A 25 16.84 -2.69 9.59
C ASN A 25 16.91 -2.26 11.07
N GLY A 26 15.88 -2.53 11.86
CA GLY A 26 15.79 -2.19 13.29
C GLY A 26 15.21 -0.82 13.60
N THR A 27 14.91 0.01 12.59
CA THR A 27 14.31 1.33 12.77
C THR A 27 12.87 1.21 13.27
N TRP A 28 12.53 2.00 14.28
CA TRP A 28 11.15 2.13 14.77
C TRP A 28 10.48 3.35 14.14
N TYR A 29 9.23 3.17 13.73
CA TYR A 29 8.33 4.21 13.26
C TYR A 29 7.16 4.33 14.23
N THR A 30 6.82 5.56 14.56
CA THR A 30 5.76 5.95 15.47
C THR A 30 4.42 6.10 14.75
N GLY A 31 3.33 6.28 15.50
CA GLY A 31 2.04 6.64 14.91
C GLY A 31 2.10 7.91 14.05
N ALA A 32 2.88 8.91 14.48
CA ALA A 32 3.09 10.15 13.75
C ALA A 32 3.75 9.92 12.38
N ASP A 33 4.80 9.10 12.33
CA ASP A 33 5.53 8.82 11.09
C ASP A 33 4.62 8.18 10.03
N ILE A 34 3.76 7.24 10.46
CA ILE A 34 2.80 6.57 9.57
C ILE A 34 1.67 7.49 9.14
N LEU A 35 1.19 8.37 10.04
CA LEU A 35 0.16 9.36 9.71
C LEU A 35 0.67 10.41 8.71
N GLU A 36 1.92 10.83 8.82
CA GLU A 36 2.55 11.73 7.87
C GLU A 36 2.69 11.06 6.49
N ASP A 37 3.19 9.82 6.45
CA ASP A 37 3.29 9.06 5.19
C ASP A 37 1.92 8.88 4.52
N LEU A 38 0.89 8.58 5.32
CA LEU A 38 -0.50 8.48 4.87
C LEU A 38 -0.97 9.80 4.24
N ALA A 39 -0.77 10.92 4.93
CA ALA A 39 -1.20 12.24 4.45
C ALA A 39 -0.46 12.66 3.17
N LEU A 40 0.85 12.37 3.07
CA LEU A 40 1.64 12.63 1.87
C LEU A 40 1.15 11.80 0.67
N CYS A 41 0.90 10.50 0.89
CA CYS A 41 0.38 9.62 -0.15
C CYS A 41 -1.01 10.09 -0.62
N GLU A 42 -1.92 10.39 0.31
CA GLU A 42 -3.28 10.86 0.00
C GLU A 42 -3.25 12.17 -0.78
N THR A 43 -2.50 13.16 -0.29
CA THR A 43 -2.38 14.49 -0.92
C THR A 43 -1.80 14.37 -2.32
N SER A 44 -0.74 13.57 -2.48
CA SER A 44 -0.10 13.39 -3.78
C SER A 44 -1.06 12.76 -4.78
N LEU A 45 -1.74 11.65 -4.42
CA LEU A 45 -2.72 10.99 -5.29
C LEU A 45 -3.87 11.95 -5.68
N GLN A 46 -4.40 12.72 -4.73
CA GLN A 46 -5.45 13.71 -5.01
C GLN A 46 -4.99 14.80 -5.98
N GLN A 47 -3.77 15.32 -5.82
CA GLN A 47 -3.20 16.34 -6.71
C GLN A 47 -3.02 15.86 -8.15
N GLN A 48 -2.87 14.55 -8.34
CA GLN A 48 -2.80 13.93 -9.66
C GLN A 48 -4.17 13.45 -10.17
N ASN A 49 -5.25 13.97 -9.61
CA ASN A 49 -6.63 13.64 -10.00
C ASN A 49 -6.94 12.13 -9.90
N VAL A 50 -6.30 11.43 -8.97
CA VAL A 50 -6.69 10.06 -8.62
C VAL A 50 -7.91 10.14 -7.70
N HIS A 51 -9.01 9.52 -8.12
CA HIS A 51 -10.34 9.70 -7.55
C HIS A 51 -11.03 8.37 -7.26
N ALA A 52 -12.05 8.43 -6.41
CA ALA A 52 -12.86 7.28 -6.03
C ALA A 52 -13.38 6.50 -7.24
N GLY A 53 -13.34 5.17 -7.14
CA GLY A 53 -13.75 4.26 -8.21
C GLY A 53 -12.66 3.95 -9.25
N GLN A 54 -11.47 4.51 -9.13
CA GLN A 54 -10.30 4.07 -9.89
C GLN A 54 -9.53 2.96 -9.15
N ALA A 55 -8.61 2.29 -9.87
CA ALA A 55 -7.72 1.31 -9.29
C ALA A 55 -6.28 1.80 -9.19
N ILE A 56 -5.56 1.28 -8.20
CA ILE A 56 -4.12 1.43 -8.03
C ILE A 56 -3.46 0.05 -7.94
N LEU A 57 -2.31 -0.09 -8.57
CA LEU A 57 -1.47 -1.28 -8.45
C LEU A 57 -0.36 -1.03 -7.44
N LEU A 58 -0.25 -1.87 -6.43
CA LEU A 58 0.83 -1.85 -5.45
C LEU A 58 1.70 -3.11 -5.61
N SER A 59 2.96 -2.89 -5.96
CA SER A 59 4.02 -3.90 -6.00
C SER A 59 5.37 -3.36 -5.48
N PRO A 60 5.40 -2.67 -4.32
CA PRO A 60 6.65 -2.12 -3.80
C PRO A 60 7.61 -3.20 -3.28
N MET A 61 8.91 -3.02 -3.50
CA MET A 61 9.91 -3.91 -2.87
C MET A 61 10.01 -3.68 -1.35
N GLN A 62 9.75 -2.45 -0.88
CA GLN A 62 9.80 -2.07 0.52
C GLN A 62 8.44 -2.26 1.18
N ALA A 63 8.22 -3.41 1.82
CA ALA A 63 6.93 -3.77 2.43
C ALA A 63 6.45 -2.76 3.49
N MET A 64 7.36 -2.03 4.14
CA MET A 64 7.01 -0.98 5.11
C MET A 64 6.11 0.14 4.55
N THR A 65 6.11 0.35 3.23
CA THR A 65 5.26 1.36 2.58
C THR A 65 3.82 0.91 2.38
N ILE A 66 3.58 -0.41 2.38
CA ILE A 66 2.28 -0.99 2.03
C ILE A 66 1.17 -0.50 2.98
N PRO A 67 1.33 -0.46 4.32
CA PRO A 67 0.27 0.00 5.20
C PRO A 67 -0.21 1.43 4.89
N SER A 68 0.70 2.38 4.76
CA SER A 68 0.36 3.78 4.45
C SER A 68 -0.31 3.91 3.07
N LEU A 69 0.21 3.20 2.06
CA LEU A 69 -0.37 3.20 0.71
C LEU A 69 -1.76 2.58 0.66
N LEU A 70 -1.99 1.46 1.36
CA LEU A 70 -3.31 0.84 1.46
C LEU A 70 -4.32 1.78 2.11
N LEU A 71 -3.95 2.37 3.26
CA LEU A 71 -4.82 3.30 3.97
C LEU A 71 -5.13 4.53 3.13
N ALA A 72 -4.14 5.15 2.48
CA ALA A 72 -4.34 6.31 1.61
C ALA A 72 -5.29 5.97 0.46
N SER A 73 -5.04 4.87 -0.22
CA SER A 73 -5.84 4.41 -1.37
C SER A 73 -7.30 4.16 -0.99
N TRP A 74 -7.52 3.46 0.14
CA TRP A 74 -8.84 3.17 0.64
C TRP A 74 -9.60 4.40 1.16
N GLN A 75 -8.89 5.39 1.71
CA GLN A 75 -9.51 6.66 2.12
C GLN A 75 -10.03 7.46 0.93
N LEU A 76 -9.34 7.37 -0.21
CA LEU A 76 -9.73 7.93 -1.50
C LEU A 76 -10.80 7.11 -2.24
N GLY A 77 -11.18 5.95 -1.72
CA GLY A 77 -12.15 5.07 -2.38
C GLY A 77 -11.60 4.37 -3.62
N LEU A 78 -10.30 4.08 -3.64
CA LEU A 78 -9.63 3.32 -4.69
C LEU A 78 -9.71 1.82 -4.44
N THR A 79 -9.80 1.05 -5.51
CA THR A 79 -9.54 -0.39 -5.48
C THR A 79 -8.04 -0.64 -5.55
N VAL A 80 -7.50 -1.37 -4.59
CA VAL A 80 -6.09 -1.72 -4.57
C VAL A 80 -5.88 -3.13 -5.12
N THR A 81 -5.06 -3.27 -6.15
CA THR A 81 -4.46 -4.56 -6.52
C THR A 81 -3.09 -4.65 -5.86
N LEU A 82 -2.92 -5.57 -4.91
CA LEU A 82 -1.64 -5.80 -4.23
C LEU A 82 -1.01 -7.09 -4.79
N THR A 83 0.18 -6.97 -5.37
CA THR A 83 0.90 -8.10 -5.98
C THR A 83 2.38 -8.10 -5.57
N PRO A 84 2.97 -9.26 -5.26
CA PRO A 84 4.38 -9.37 -4.95
C PRO A 84 5.26 -8.71 -6.04
N PRO A 85 6.38 -8.07 -5.67
CA PRO A 85 7.32 -7.55 -6.64
C PRO A 85 7.89 -8.69 -7.48
N SER A 86 8.08 -8.42 -8.76
CA SER A 86 8.66 -9.35 -9.73
C SER A 86 9.99 -8.79 -10.24
N PRO A 87 11.00 -9.62 -10.55
CA PRO A 87 12.22 -9.15 -11.20
C PRO A 87 11.98 -8.81 -12.68
N ARG A 88 10.87 -9.26 -13.27
CA ARG A 88 10.53 -8.93 -14.66
C ARG A 88 10.00 -7.50 -14.73
N LEU A 89 10.41 -6.77 -15.76
CA LEU A 89 9.80 -5.49 -16.08
C LEU A 89 8.30 -5.72 -16.34
N PRO A 90 7.40 -5.01 -15.64
CA PRO A 90 5.97 -5.22 -15.83
C PRO A 90 5.56 -4.69 -17.20
N GLU A 91 4.63 -5.39 -17.85
CA GLU A 91 3.91 -4.83 -18.98
C GLU A 91 2.94 -3.79 -18.42
N LEU A 92 3.10 -2.54 -18.85
CA LEU A 92 2.21 -1.47 -18.43
C LEU A 92 0.83 -1.72 -19.05
N ALA A 93 -0.18 -1.77 -18.19
CA ALA A 93 -1.58 -1.71 -18.59
C ALA A 93 -2.13 -0.32 -18.22
N PRO A 94 -1.68 0.75 -18.93
CA PRO A 94 -1.89 2.14 -18.52
C PRO A 94 -3.35 2.51 -18.31
N GLN A 95 -4.26 1.88 -19.04
CA GLN A 95 -5.70 2.16 -18.95
C GLN A 95 -6.40 1.47 -17.78
N VAL A 96 -5.72 0.59 -17.04
CA VAL A 96 -6.32 -0.22 -15.96
C VAL A 96 -6.13 0.43 -14.59
N TYR A 97 -5.00 1.13 -14.39
CA TYR A 97 -4.61 1.68 -13.10
C TYR A 97 -4.34 3.18 -13.19
N ALA A 98 -4.96 3.95 -12.31
CA ALA A 98 -4.70 5.38 -12.17
C ALA A 98 -3.32 5.66 -11.57
N ALA A 99 -2.82 4.77 -10.73
CA ALA A 99 -1.46 4.83 -10.22
C ALA A 99 -0.84 3.43 -10.10
N MET A 100 0.48 3.36 -10.18
CA MET A 100 1.25 2.12 -10.09
C MET A 100 2.50 2.34 -9.24
N VAL A 101 2.73 1.45 -8.29
CA VAL A 101 3.91 1.43 -7.43
C VAL A 101 4.70 0.15 -7.71
N TYR A 102 5.95 0.30 -8.11
CA TYR A 102 6.87 -0.82 -8.37
C TYR A 102 8.16 -0.69 -7.53
N SER A 103 9.11 -1.60 -7.72
CA SER A 103 10.45 -1.42 -7.15
C SER A 103 11.15 -0.18 -7.75
N PRO A 104 12.13 0.44 -7.04
CA PRO A 104 12.88 1.57 -7.58
C PRO A 104 13.58 1.27 -8.91
N THR A 105 14.11 0.04 -9.06
CA THR A 105 14.77 -0.41 -10.29
C THR A 105 13.78 -0.49 -11.45
N GLN A 106 12.61 -1.10 -11.25
CA GLN A 106 11.57 -1.18 -12.28
C GLN A 106 11.04 0.21 -12.62
N THR A 107 10.80 1.06 -11.62
CA THR A 107 10.31 2.43 -11.85
C THR A 107 11.28 3.22 -12.71
N THR A 108 12.58 3.14 -12.43
CA THR A 108 13.64 3.77 -13.24
C THR A 108 13.67 3.22 -14.66
N GLN A 109 13.59 1.89 -14.83
CA GLN A 109 13.60 1.26 -16.15
C GLN A 109 12.36 1.63 -16.97
N LEU A 110 11.18 1.63 -16.36
CA LEU A 110 9.93 2.03 -16.99
C LEU A 110 9.99 3.51 -17.39
N ALA A 111 10.48 4.40 -16.52
CA ALA A 111 10.58 5.84 -16.80
C ALA A 111 11.28 6.16 -18.12
N THR A 112 12.22 5.33 -18.57
CA THR A 112 12.92 5.51 -19.87
C THR A 112 12.10 5.12 -21.10
N GLN A 113 10.96 4.45 -20.90
CA GLN A 113 10.11 3.87 -21.94
C GLN A 113 8.72 4.50 -21.99
N LEU A 114 8.41 5.39 -21.04
CA LEU A 114 7.10 6.04 -20.92
C LEU A 114 6.99 7.25 -21.85
N ASP A 115 5.77 7.47 -22.34
CA ASP A 115 5.37 8.77 -22.82
C ASP A 115 5.02 9.66 -21.60
N PRO A 116 5.78 10.74 -21.33
CA PRO A 116 5.52 11.62 -20.19
C PRO A 116 4.21 12.39 -20.32
N SER A 117 3.60 12.45 -21.51
CA SER A 117 2.29 13.06 -21.71
C SER A 117 1.13 12.14 -21.29
N GLU A 118 1.39 10.85 -21.10
CA GLU A 118 0.40 9.87 -20.64
C GLU A 118 0.64 9.43 -19.20
N ILE A 119 1.91 9.22 -18.84
CA ILE A 119 2.30 8.70 -17.53
C ILE A 119 3.41 9.55 -16.92
N SER A 120 3.09 10.13 -15.77
CA SER A 120 4.02 10.90 -14.95
C SER A 120 4.69 10.01 -13.90
N VAL A 121 5.98 10.23 -13.67
CA VAL A 121 6.72 9.63 -12.55
C VAL A 121 6.86 10.66 -11.45
N LEU A 122 6.41 10.31 -10.25
CA LEU A 122 6.40 11.20 -9.09
C LEU A 122 7.19 10.58 -7.95
N THR A 123 7.82 11.44 -7.15
CA THR A 123 8.61 11.04 -5.98
C THR A 123 8.01 11.63 -4.72
N LEU A 124 8.06 10.86 -3.64
CA LEU A 124 7.71 11.29 -2.29
C LEU A 124 8.84 10.91 -1.34
N ILE A 125 9.04 11.75 -0.32
CA ILE A 125 9.93 11.44 0.78
C ILE A 125 9.05 10.96 1.92
N LEU A 126 8.94 9.63 2.05
CA LEU A 126 8.20 9.01 3.14
C LEU A 126 9.16 8.65 4.27
N ASN A 127 8.72 8.75 5.52
CA ASN A 127 9.43 8.25 6.68
C ASN A 127 9.77 6.77 6.52
N THR A 128 8.82 5.97 6.05
CA THR A 128 9.00 4.52 5.83
C THR A 128 9.73 4.18 4.53
N ALA A 129 9.90 5.14 3.61
CA ALA A 129 10.61 4.98 2.34
C ALA A 129 11.09 6.34 1.78
N PRO A 130 12.33 6.77 2.09
CA PRO A 130 12.80 8.11 1.74
C PRO A 130 13.00 8.34 0.23
N ASN A 131 13.10 7.25 -0.55
CA ASN A 131 13.25 7.28 -2.00
C ASN A 131 12.02 6.68 -2.70
N PHE A 132 10.83 7.00 -2.21
CA PHE A 132 9.59 6.47 -2.78
C PHE A 132 9.29 7.12 -4.12
N ALA A 133 8.95 6.29 -5.11
CA ALA A 133 8.52 6.73 -6.43
C ALA A 133 7.34 5.91 -6.90
N TYR A 134 6.44 6.55 -7.65
CA TYR A 134 5.28 5.91 -8.23
C TYR A 134 4.92 6.55 -9.57
N LEU A 135 4.14 5.83 -10.36
CA LEU A 135 3.68 6.27 -11.67
C LEU A 135 2.21 6.65 -11.58
N VAL A 136 1.81 7.72 -12.26
CA VAL A 136 0.42 8.15 -12.38
C VAL A 136 0.04 8.29 -13.83
N HIS A 137 -1.16 7.83 -14.16
CA HIS A 137 -1.71 7.89 -15.49
C HIS A 137 -2.83 8.95 -15.56
N ASP A 138 -2.60 10.04 -16.27
CA ASP A 138 -3.45 11.24 -16.28
C ASP A 138 -4.85 10.99 -16.86
N HIS A 139 -5.01 9.94 -17.65
CA HIS A 139 -6.26 9.59 -18.35
C HIS A 139 -6.89 8.27 -17.89
N ALA A 140 -6.58 7.79 -16.68
CA ALA A 140 -7.11 6.51 -16.23
C ALA A 140 -8.61 6.58 -16.05
N GLN A 141 -9.35 5.73 -16.75
CA GLN A 141 -10.80 5.73 -16.67
C GLN A 141 -11.27 5.18 -15.32
N PRO A 142 -12.33 5.75 -14.71
CA PRO A 142 -12.99 5.11 -13.58
C PRO A 142 -13.43 3.69 -13.94
N LEU A 143 -13.34 2.75 -12.99
CA LEU A 143 -13.79 1.39 -13.22
C LEU A 143 -15.31 1.38 -13.42
N ALA A 144 -15.73 1.02 -14.64
CA ALA A 144 -17.13 0.78 -14.95
C ALA A 144 -17.58 -0.60 -14.41
N ARG A 145 -17.63 -0.82 -13.08
CA ARG A 145 -18.13 -2.10 -12.52
C ARG A 145 -18.94 -1.97 -11.24
N HIS A 146 -19.96 -2.85 -11.17
CA HIS A 146 -20.93 -2.99 -10.09
C HIS A 146 -20.45 -3.85 -8.89
N SER A 147 -19.25 -4.45 -8.97
CA SER A 147 -18.61 -5.20 -7.88
C SER A 147 -17.40 -4.42 -7.39
N GLN A 148 -17.42 -3.97 -6.14
CA GLN A 148 -16.44 -3.06 -5.54
C GLN A 148 -15.53 -3.79 -4.54
N PRO A 149 -14.55 -4.62 -4.95
CA PRO A 149 -13.49 -4.99 -4.03
C PRO A 149 -12.64 -3.75 -3.74
N ASP A 150 -12.32 -3.54 -2.47
CA ASP A 150 -11.36 -2.53 -2.04
C ASP A 150 -9.92 -3.08 -2.13
N LEU A 151 -9.77 -4.40 -2.03
CA LEU A 151 -8.50 -5.12 -2.13
C LEU A 151 -8.64 -6.34 -3.05
N ILE A 152 -7.71 -6.48 -3.98
CA ILE A 152 -7.54 -7.63 -4.86
C ILE A 152 -6.14 -8.21 -4.62
N LEU A 153 -6.07 -9.51 -4.37
CA LEU A 153 -4.83 -10.29 -4.23
C LEU A 153 -4.79 -11.33 -5.35
N PRO A 154 -4.22 -11.01 -6.53
CA PRO A 154 -4.30 -11.88 -7.71
C PRO A 154 -3.65 -13.24 -7.51
N ALA A 155 -2.53 -13.30 -6.79
CA ALA A 155 -1.78 -14.55 -6.57
C ALA A 155 -2.61 -15.62 -5.84
N SER A 156 -3.47 -15.20 -4.91
CA SER A 156 -4.35 -16.07 -4.13
C SER A 156 -5.78 -16.09 -4.65
N GLN A 157 -6.09 -15.35 -5.73
CA GLN A 157 -7.44 -15.15 -6.26
C GLN A 157 -8.45 -14.66 -5.22
N LEU A 158 -7.98 -13.84 -4.26
CA LEU A 158 -8.82 -13.28 -3.19
C LEU A 158 -9.23 -11.85 -3.50
N GLN A 159 -10.44 -11.49 -3.07
CA GLN A 159 -10.99 -10.15 -3.18
C GLN A 159 -11.76 -9.82 -1.91
N PHE A 160 -11.55 -8.61 -1.39
CA PHE A 160 -12.18 -8.17 -0.14
C PHE A 160 -12.71 -6.75 -0.24
N THR A 161 -13.82 -6.51 0.43
CA THR A 161 -14.26 -5.18 0.84
C THR A 161 -13.61 -4.79 2.17
N GLN A 162 -13.51 -3.49 2.46
CA GLN A 162 -13.00 -2.97 3.73
C GLN A 162 -13.85 -3.45 4.92
N SER A 163 -15.16 -3.65 4.73
CA SER A 163 -16.03 -4.20 5.77
C SER A 163 -15.72 -5.68 6.07
N GLN A 164 -15.35 -6.47 5.07
CA GLN A 164 -14.89 -7.85 5.29
C GLN A 164 -13.53 -7.88 5.98
N LEU A 165 -12.59 -7.04 5.53
CA LEU A 165 -11.26 -6.91 6.15
C LEU A 165 -11.35 -6.50 7.61
N LEU A 166 -12.19 -5.52 7.95
CA LEU A 166 -12.43 -5.12 9.33
C LEU A 166 -12.92 -6.28 10.19
N LYS A 167 -13.96 -6.99 9.73
CA LYS A 167 -14.50 -8.14 10.48
C LYS A 167 -13.44 -9.21 10.69
N LEU A 168 -12.64 -9.53 9.68
CA LEU A 168 -11.59 -10.54 9.82
C LEU A 168 -10.51 -10.07 10.80
N ALA A 169 -10.10 -8.81 10.73
CA ALA A 169 -9.05 -8.27 11.60
C ALA A 169 -9.51 -8.14 13.06
N GLU A 170 -10.77 -7.80 13.32
CA GLU A 170 -11.33 -7.74 14.68
C GLU A 170 -11.38 -9.10 15.39
N HIS A 171 -11.42 -10.20 14.63
CA HIS A 171 -11.39 -11.57 15.17
C HIS A 171 -9.98 -12.19 15.11
N GLY A 172 -8.99 -11.46 14.58
CA GLY A 172 -7.61 -11.90 14.49
C GLY A 172 -6.92 -11.91 15.85
N HIS A 173 -5.82 -12.64 15.93
CA HIS A 173 -4.90 -12.57 17.06
C HIS A 173 -3.68 -11.73 16.67
N PRO A 174 -3.28 -10.76 17.52
CA PRO A 174 -2.10 -9.96 17.28
C PRO A 174 -0.84 -10.80 17.09
N ARG A 175 0.10 -10.33 16.28
CA ARG A 175 1.40 -10.99 16.06
C ARG A 175 2.54 -10.02 16.31
N GLU A 176 3.52 -10.47 17.10
CA GLU A 176 4.75 -9.66 17.32
C GLU A 176 5.57 -9.49 16.03
N GLN A 177 5.45 -10.44 15.11
CA GLN A 177 6.18 -10.46 13.86
C GLN A 177 5.23 -10.74 12.70
N VAL A 178 5.32 -9.87 11.69
CA VAL A 178 4.59 -10.00 10.44
C VAL A 178 5.61 -10.22 9.34
N ALA A 179 5.43 -11.33 8.61
CA ALA A 179 6.23 -11.67 7.45
C ALA A 179 5.34 -11.54 6.21
N ASP A 180 5.92 -11.06 5.12
CA ASP A 180 5.33 -11.06 3.79
C ASP A 180 3.89 -10.49 3.69
N LEU A 181 3.75 -9.16 3.62
CA LEU A 181 2.44 -8.50 3.45
C LEU A 181 1.70 -8.86 2.15
N TYR A 182 2.30 -9.62 1.24
CA TYR A 182 1.61 -10.14 0.07
C TYR A 182 0.84 -11.43 0.35
N ASP A 183 1.17 -12.13 1.44
CA ASP A 183 0.37 -13.23 1.95
C ASP A 183 -0.74 -12.70 2.86
N PHE A 184 -1.98 -13.10 2.58
CA PHE A 184 -3.14 -12.59 3.31
C PHE A 184 -3.15 -13.07 4.76
N GLU A 185 -2.99 -14.37 5.00
CA GLU A 185 -3.24 -14.98 6.30
C GLU A 185 -2.10 -14.76 7.29
N SER A 186 -0.86 -14.78 6.82
CA SER A 186 0.35 -14.67 7.66
C SER A 186 0.97 -13.28 7.66
N GLY A 187 0.59 -12.43 6.69
CA GLY A 187 1.14 -11.09 6.51
C GLY A 187 0.10 -9.99 6.72
N LEU A 188 -0.75 -9.78 5.71
CA LEU A 188 -1.63 -8.61 5.65
C LEU A 188 -2.69 -8.59 6.76
N LEU A 189 -3.39 -9.70 6.98
CA LEU A 189 -4.45 -9.76 8.00
C LEU A 189 -3.89 -9.55 9.42
N PRO A 190 -2.78 -10.19 9.83
CA PRO A 190 -2.10 -9.85 11.09
C PRO A 190 -1.72 -8.38 11.20
N CYS A 191 -1.12 -7.80 10.15
CA CYS A 191 -0.78 -6.37 10.12
C CYS A 191 -2.00 -5.46 10.38
N LEU A 192 -3.13 -5.74 9.71
CA LEU A 192 -4.37 -5.00 9.93
C LEU A 192 -4.93 -5.21 11.35
N THR A 193 -4.81 -6.42 11.89
CA THR A 193 -5.22 -6.74 13.27
C THR A 193 -4.43 -5.92 14.27
N ASP A 194 -3.10 -5.96 14.17
CA ASP A 194 -2.17 -5.26 15.06
C ASP A 194 -2.36 -3.73 15.00
N LEU A 195 -2.61 -3.17 13.81
CA LEU A 195 -2.94 -1.76 13.63
C LEU A 195 -4.25 -1.35 14.32
N ILE A 196 -5.27 -2.21 14.32
CA ILE A 196 -6.55 -1.95 15.00
C ILE A 196 -6.41 -2.13 16.53
N THR A 197 -5.61 -3.10 16.97
CA THR A 197 -5.38 -3.39 18.39
C THR A 197 -4.28 -2.54 19.02
N ALA A 198 -3.64 -1.65 18.26
CA ALA A 198 -2.54 -0.82 18.73
C ALA A 198 -1.34 -1.66 19.23
N THR A 199 -1.11 -2.81 18.60
CA THR A 199 0.02 -3.70 18.92
C THR A 199 1.23 -3.35 18.06
N PRO A 200 2.42 -3.12 18.62
CA PRO A 200 3.62 -2.86 17.82
C PRO A 200 4.01 -4.06 16.95
N ILE A 201 4.33 -3.81 15.68
CA ILE A 201 4.58 -4.82 14.65
C ILE A 201 6.05 -4.83 14.28
N THR A 202 6.70 -5.99 14.33
CA THR A 202 8.02 -6.16 13.69
C THR A 202 7.86 -6.72 12.28
N MET A 203 8.33 -5.95 11.30
CA MET A 203 8.25 -6.28 9.89
C MET A 203 9.50 -7.05 9.46
N GLN A 204 9.31 -8.31 9.07
CA GLN A 204 10.38 -9.12 8.52
C GLN A 204 10.65 -8.76 7.05
N ALA A 205 11.88 -9.00 6.62
CA ALA A 205 12.21 -8.93 5.19
C ALA A 205 11.30 -9.90 4.41
N THR A 206 10.61 -9.39 3.40
CA THR A 206 9.76 -10.20 2.52
C THR A 206 10.63 -11.25 1.84
N LYS A 207 10.31 -12.55 1.98
CA LYS A 207 11.09 -13.63 1.33
C LYS A 207 11.08 -13.51 -0.20
N ASN A 208 10.08 -12.84 -0.75
CA ASN A 208 9.92 -12.54 -2.18
C ASN A 208 10.61 -11.25 -2.63
N ALA A 209 11.28 -10.51 -1.73
CA ALA A 209 12.18 -9.44 -2.11
C ALA A 209 13.46 -10.10 -2.65
N PHE A 210 13.46 -10.40 -3.95
CA PHE A 210 14.63 -10.89 -4.66
C PHE A 210 15.79 -9.92 -4.41
N LEU A 211 16.70 -10.30 -3.52
CA LEU A 211 17.97 -9.63 -3.33
C LEU A 211 18.76 -9.81 -4.64
N PRO A 212 19.32 -8.74 -5.24
CA PRO A 212 20.31 -8.92 -6.27
C PRO A 212 21.52 -9.64 -5.66
N ASN A 213 21.92 -10.75 -6.30
CA ASN A 213 23.24 -11.35 -6.07
C ASN A 213 24.33 -10.43 -6.61
#